data_AF-A0A2U0D6S6-F1
#
_entry.id   AF-A0A2U0D6S6-F1
#
_cell.length_a   1.000
_cell.length_b   1.000
_cell.length_c   1.000
_cell.angle_alpha   90.00
_cell.angle_beta   90.00
_cell.angle_gamma   90.00
#
_symmetry.space_group_name_H-M   'P 1'
#
loop_
_entity.id
_entity.type
_entity.pdbx_description
1 polymer ?
#
loop_
_entity_poly.entity_id
_entity_poly.type
_entity_poly.pdbx_seq_one_letter_code
_entity_poly.pdbx_strand_id
1 'polypeptide(L)'
;MISFPEMKAEVIYHKDSTLHWKTTDKKGVVNEGDEKMDYQKLSENLHFLNWIEKDGWTVSQIVDTKAGTVKAFWSFADESSPRGKRKSLFVDGKIEMVK
;
A
#
# COMPACT_ATOMS: atom_id res chain seq x y z
N MET A 1 -5.20 -3.58 9.46
CA MET A 1 -4.23 -2.51 9.70
C MET A 1 -2.84 -3.00 9.27
N ILE A 2 -2.05 -2.14 8.64
CA ILE A 2 -0.66 -2.36 8.25
C ILE A 2 0.19 -1.35 9.02
N SER A 3 1.17 -1.84 9.77
CA SER A 3 2.11 -1.01 10.50
C SER A 3 3.42 -0.91 9.74
N PHE A 4 3.80 0.30 9.34
CA PHE A 4 5.10 0.64 8.76
C PHE A 4 5.95 1.43 9.77
N PRO A 5 7.27 1.55 9.59
CA PRO A 5 8.14 2.26 10.54
C PRO A 5 7.77 3.74 10.76
N GLU A 6 7.28 4.41 9.72
CA GLU A 6 6.99 5.85 9.71
C GLU A 6 5.48 6.19 9.74
N MET A 7 4.61 5.20 9.58
CA MET A 7 3.17 5.42 9.45
C MET A 7 2.35 4.16 9.71
N LYS A 8 1.06 4.35 9.98
CA LYS A 8 0.07 3.27 10.00
C LYS A 8 -0.85 3.42 8.79
N ALA A 9 -1.24 2.30 8.20
CA ALA A 9 -2.22 2.25 7.14
C ALA A 9 -3.39 1.33 7.53
N GLU A 10 -4.60 1.79 7.33
CA GLU A 10 -5.82 1.02 7.41
C GLU A 10 -6.31 0.84 5.97
N VAL A 11 -6.47 -0.40 5.53
CA VAL A 11 -6.90 -0.70 4.17
C VAL A 11 -8.08 -1.64 4.25
N ILE A 12 -9.19 -1.23 3.64
CA ILE A 12 -10.44 -1.98 3.53
C ILE A 12 -10.57 -2.39 2.07
N TYR A 13 -10.58 -3.71 1.82
CA TYR A 13 -10.73 -4.26 0.48
C TYR A 13 -12.19 -4.62 0.22
N HIS A 14 -12.76 -4.12 -0.87
CA HIS A 14 -14.12 -4.40 -1.29
C HIS A 14 -14.16 -5.47 -2.38
N LYS A 15 -15.33 -6.12 -2.54
CA LYS A 15 -15.52 -7.24 -3.49
C LYS A 15 -15.53 -6.81 -4.96
N ASP A 16 -15.75 -5.53 -5.23
CA ASP A 16 -15.83 -4.93 -6.56
C ASP A 16 -14.47 -4.41 -7.06
N SER A 17 -13.37 -4.90 -6.45
CA SER A 17 -12.00 -4.45 -6.71
C SER A 17 -11.77 -2.96 -6.42
N THR A 18 -12.57 -2.38 -5.53
CA THR A 18 -12.24 -1.10 -4.90
C THR A 18 -11.58 -1.34 -3.55
N LEU A 19 -10.77 -0.37 -3.11
CA LEU A 19 -10.28 -0.31 -1.75
C LEU A 19 -10.45 1.10 -1.21
N HIS A 20 -10.69 1.17 0.09
CA HIS A 20 -10.55 2.40 0.86
C HIS A 20 -9.27 2.30 1.68
N TRP A 21 -8.38 3.27 1.55
CA TRP A 21 -7.17 3.36 2.35
C TRP A 21 -7.20 4.60 3.23
N LYS A 22 -6.64 4.49 4.42
CA LYS A 22 -6.41 5.59 5.34
C LYS A 22 -5.04 5.43 5.95
N THR A 23 -4.25 6.49 5.94
CA THR A 23 -2.92 6.51 6.52
C THR A 23 -2.84 7.54 7.64
N THR A 24 -2.03 7.26 8.65
CA THR A 24 -1.73 8.19 9.73
C THR A 24 -0.22 8.19 9.96
N ASP A 25 0.42 9.34 9.76
CA ASP A 25 1.86 9.49 9.97
C ASP A 25 2.21 9.67 11.46
N LYS A 26 3.51 9.69 11.80
CA LYS A 26 3.98 9.92 13.18
C LYS A 26 3.56 11.27 13.79
N LYS A 27 3.21 12.26 12.96
CA LYS A 27 2.75 13.59 13.39
C LYS A 27 1.23 13.64 13.55
N GLY A 28 0.52 12.54 13.28
CA GLY A 28 -0.93 12.46 13.35
C GLY A 28 -1.63 13.02 12.10
N VAL A 29 -0.89 13.30 11.02
CA VAL A 29 -1.50 13.71 9.74
C VAL A 29 -2.19 12.50 9.14
N VAL A 30 -3.46 12.68 8.78
CA VAL A 30 -4.30 11.65 8.19
C VAL A 30 -4.53 11.96 6.71
N ASN A 31 -4.35 10.95 5.86
CA ASN A 31 -4.76 10.98 4.46
C ASN A 31 -5.60 9.74 4.16
N GLU A 32 -6.60 9.85 3.30
CA GLU A 32 -7.44 8.73 2.90
C GLU A 32 -7.91 8.86 1.45
N GLY A 33 -8.31 7.75 0.86
CA GLY A 33 -8.78 7.70 -0.51
C GLY A 33 -9.44 6.39 -0.88
N ASP A 34 -10.25 6.44 -1.93
CA ASP A 34 -10.90 5.30 -2.54
C ASP A 34 -10.29 5.06 -3.92
N GLU A 35 -9.78 3.86 -4.15
CA GLU A 35 -9.05 3.54 -5.37
C GLU A 35 -9.52 2.20 -5.97
N LYS A 36 -9.37 2.08 -7.29
CA LYS A 36 -9.46 0.77 -7.95
C LYS A 36 -8.16 0.02 -7.74
N MET A 37 -8.27 -1.26 -7.42
CA MET A 37 -7.12 -2.14 -7.27
C MET A 37 -7.08 -3.23 -8.34
N ASP A 38 -5.87 -3.54 -8.76
CA ASP A 38 -5.54 -4.82 -9.38
C ASP A 38 -5.19 -5.81 -8.28
N TYR A 39 -5.77 -7.00 -8.35
CA TYR A 39 -5.56 -8.07 -7.38
C TYR A 39 -5.19 -9.36 -8.08
N GLN A 40 -4.15 -10.02 -7.58
CA GLN A 40 -3.77 -11.36 -8.02
C GLN A 40 -3.41 -12.23 -6.81
N LYS A 41 -4.10 -13.37 -6.69
CA LYS A 41 -3.70 -14.42 -5.75
C LYS A 41 -2.48 -15.15 -6.31
N LEU A 42 -1.34 -15.07 -5.62
CA LEU A 42 -0.10 -15.74 -6.03
C LEU A 42 0.00 -17.15 -5.47
N SER A 43 -0.46 -17.35 -4.23
CA SER A 43 -0.59 -18.65 -3.58
C SER A 43 -1.72 -18.62 -2.55
N GLU A 44 -1.88 -19.67 -1.76
CA GLU A 44 -2.88 -19.69 -0.68
C GLU A 44 -2.77 -18.48 0.26
N ASN A 45 -1.54 -18.10 0.62
CA ASN A 45 -1.25 -17.08 1.63
C ASN A 45 -0.58 -15.82 1.05
N LEU A 46 -0.16 -15.85 -0.23
CA LEU A 46 0.48 -14.72 -0.89
C LEU A 46 -0.50 -14.03 -1.84
N HIS A 47 -0.71 -12.74 -1.59
CA HIS A 47 -1.62 -11.90 -2.33
C HIS A 47 -0.86 -10.70 -2.88
N PHE A 48 -0.96 -10.47 -4.18
CA PHE A 48 -0.46 -9.27 -4.82
C PHE A 48 -1.60 -8.27 -5.00
N LEU A 49 -1.34 -7.02 -4.62
CA LEU A 49 -2.26 -5.91 -4.79
C LEU A 49 -1.51 -4.74 -5.40
N ASN A 50 -2.16 -4.03 -6.30
CA ASN A 50 -1.63 -2.81 -6.89
C ASN A 50 -2.73 -1.77 -7.08
N TRP A 51 -2.44 -0.51 -6.76
CA TRP A 51 -3.30 0.61 -7.13
C TRP A 51 -2.47 1.85 -7.46
N ILE A 52 -3.12 2.80 -8.11
CA ILE A 52 -2.55 4.10 -8.47
C ILE A 52 -3.46 5.16 -7.86
N GLU A 53 -2.91 6.01 -7.02
CA GLU A 53 -3.61 7.14 -6.42
C GLU A 53 -3.74 8.29 -7.43
N LYS A 54 -4.65 9.23 -7.14
CA LYS A 54 -4.97 10.37 -8.03
C LYS A 54 -3.76 11.21 -8.46
N ASP A 55 -2.74 11.34 -7.63
CA ASP A 55 -1.53 12.11 -7.91
C ASP A 55 -0.46 11.31 -8.70
N GLY A 56 -0.78 10.06 -9.04
CA GLY A 56 0.13 9.14 -9.73
C GLY A 56 1.03 8.34 -8.81
N TRP A 57 0.90 8.48 -7.47
CA TRP A 57 1.54 7.57 -6.53
C TRP A 57 1.05 6.14 -6.80
N THR A 58 1.98 5.22 -6.97
CA THR A 58 1.69 3.82 -7.23
C THR A 58 2.10 3.00 -6.01
N VAL A 59 1.19 2.18 -5.53
CA VAL A 59 1.45 1.22 -4.45
C VAL A 59 1.27 -0.18 -5.00
N SER A 60 2.36 -0.93 -5.02
CA SER A 60 2.34 -2.37 -5.27
C SER A 60 2.74 -3.09 -3.99
N GLN A 61 2.01 -4.12 -3.58
CA GLN A 61 2.33 -4.86 -2.36
C GLN A 61 2.10 -6.35 -2.49
N ILE A 62 2.93 -7.11 -1.79
CA ILE A 62 2.74 -8.53 -1.53
C ILE A 62 2.38 -8.69 -0.06
N VAL A 63 1.20 -9.23 0.19
CA VAL A 63 0.70 -9.55 1.54
C VAL A 63 0.86 -11.04 1.77
N ASP A 64 1.62 -11.41 2.81
CA ASP A 64 1.74 -12.77 3.31
C ASP A 64 0.87 -12.92 4.56
N THR A 65 -0.29 -13.54 4.39
CA THR A 65 -1.28 -13.73 5.46
C THR A 65 -0.85 -14.78 6.48
N LYS A 66 0.04 -15.71 6.11
CA LYS A 66 0.59 -16.71 7.03
C LYS A 66 1.69 -16.12 7.91
N ALA A 67 2.57 -15.32 7.33
CA ALA A 67 3.65 -14.65 8.06
C ALA A 67 3.20 -13.37 8.77
N GLY A 68 2.05 -12.81 8.40
CA GLY A 68 1.58 -11.53 8.93
C GLY A 68 2.41 -10.34 8.45
N THR A 69 2.97 -10.42 7.23
CA THR A 69 3.88 -9.40 6.69
C THR A 69 3.39 -8.80 5.38
N VAL A 70 3.87 -7.60 5.10
CA VAL A 70 3.64 -6.88 3.84
C VAL A 70 4.98 -6.43 3.30
N LYS A 71 5.22 -6.69 2.02
CA LYS A 71 6.30 -6.07 1.26
C LYS A 71 5.68 -5.12 0.26
N ALA A 72 5.86 -3.82 0.48
CA ALA A 72 5.36 -2.79 -0.40
C ALA A 72 6.49 -2.18 -1.23
N PHE A 73 6.16 -1.84 -2.46
CA PHE A 73 6.94 -1.03 -3.38
C PHE A 73 6.12 0.20 -3.72
N TRP A 74 6.62 1.36 -3.33
CA TRP A 74 5.99 2.64 -3.62
C TRP A 74 6.75 3.33 -4.74
N SER A 75 6.03 3.95 -5.66
CA SER A 75 6.61 4.86 -6.64
C SER A 75 5.82 6.15 -6.71
N PHE A 76 6.51 7.29 -6.59
CA PHE A 76 5.88 8.60 -6.49
C PHE A 76 6.69 9.64 -7.26
N ALA A 77 6.08 10.80 -7.51
CA ALA A 77 6.72 11.90 -8.22
C ALA A 77 7.88 12.48 -7.39
N ASP A 78 8.98 12.79 -8.07
CA ASP A 78 10.15 13.47 -7.53
C ASP A 78 10.83 14.23 -8.68
N GLU A 79 10.56 15.53 -8.79
CA GLU A 79 11.09 16.40 -9.85
C GLU A 79 12.62 16.44 -9.91
N SER A 80 13.29 16.15 -8.79
CA SER A 80 14.75 16.11 -8.72
C SER A 80 15.34 14.80 -9.26
N SER A 81 14.51 13.78 -9.46
CA SER A 81 14.95 12.47 -9.90
C SER A 81 15.27 12.44 -11.40
N PRO A 82 16.46 11.98 -11.80
CA PRO A 82 16.79 11.77 -13.21
C PRO A 82 16.05 10.56 -13.82
N ARG A 83 15.34 9.76 -13.00
CA ARG A 83 14.60 8.56 -13.44
C ARG A 83 13.18 8.90 -13.89
N GLY A 84 13.05 9.80 -14.85
CA GLY A 84 11.75 10.25 -15.34
C GLY A 84 10.93 10.99 -14.29
N LYS A 85 11.59 11.75 -13.40
CA LYS A 85 10.95 12.51 -12.32
C LYS A 85 10.15 11.65 -11.34
N ARG A 86 10.59 10.40 -11.13
CA ARG A 86 10.00 9.49 -10.14
C ARG A 86 11.05 8.93 -9.20
N LYS A 87 10.63 8.69 -7.97
CA LYS A 87 11.38 7.94 -6.97
C LYS A 87 10.61 6.69 -6.59
N SER A 88 11.31 5.74 -5.98
CA SER A 88 10.70 4.52 -5.47
C SER A 88 11.33 4.09 -4.15
N LEU A 89 10.57 3.38 -3.33
CA LEU A 89 10.99 2.87 -2.04
C LEU A 89 10.41 1.47 -1.82
N PHE A 90 11.22 0.57 -1.26
CA PHE A 90 10.72 -0.67 -0.66
C PHE A 90 10.44 -0.44 0.82
N VAL A 91 9.27 -0.88 1.27
CA VAL A 91 8.83 -0.76 2.66
C VAL A 91 8.33 -2.10 3.14
N ASP A 92 8.89 -2.57 4.25
CA ASP A 92 8.37 -3.73 4.96
C ASP A 92 7.36 -3.27 6.02
N GLY A 93 6.23 -3.95 6.06
CA GLY A 93 5.16 -3.72 7.02
C GLY A 93 4.71 -5.01 7.69
N LYS A 94 3.95 -4.87 8.77
CA LYS A 94 3.27 -5.98 9.44
C LYS A 94 1.77 -5.79 9.33
N ILE A 95 1.04 -6.87 9.04
CA ILE A 95 -0.42 -6.84 9.06
C ILE A 95 -0.96 -7.32 10.39
N GLU A 96 -1.98 -6.61 10.84
CA GLU A 96 -2.91 -7.07 11.85
C GLU A 96 -4.29 -7.08 11.19
N MET A 97 -4.84 -8.28 11.03
CA MET A 97 -6.22 -8.43 10.55
C MET A 97 -7.15 -7.93 11.66
N VAL A 98 -7.89 -6.87 11.36
CA VAL A 98 -8.93 -6.36 12.26
C VAL A 98 -10.14 -7.25 12.04
N LYS A 99 -10.63 -7.88 13.11
CA LYS A 99 -11.81 -8.76 13.10
C LYS A 99 -13.09 -7.97 12.87
#